data_AF-A0A843JZ04-F1
#
_entry.id   AF-A0A843JZ04-F1
#
_cell.length_a   1.000
_cell.length_b   1.000
_cell.length_c   1.000
_cell.angle_alpha   90.00
_cell.angle_beta   90.00
_cell.angle_gamma   90.00
#
_symmetry.space_group_name_H-M   'P 1'
#
loop_
_entity.id
_entity.type
_entity.pdbx_description
1 polymer ?
#
loop_
_entity_poly.entity_id
_entity_poly.type
_entity_poly.pdbx_seq_one_letter_code
_entity_poly.pdbx_strand_id
1 'polypeptide(L)'
;MFKSRWKIAFLLVLSLASIMSNSAAQDEAPQSVAPPSTGSCTPVLQDPVAPGDIIDLRGPDVPADQQALGIHWDYMWTVKEDDAGGRTVATLDTQSISFAVPTTEYAENYYFEMLVTAREAALCINQACMTFPIVTPGQCSITTDSSDQICIIDDKNHKYSTESTPGQVNQRWWVFPKDEAPANLEYDGNSDSRVGDGSSINIKWNEWTENSGTYVIMTGYFGKKSPYALQGSCEKQVVIVDVPLNTITVT
;
A
#
# COMPACT_ATOMS: atom_id res chain seq x y z
N MET A 1 45.03 -65.42 34.83
CA MET A 1 44.03 -65.59 35.91
C MET A 1 42.64 -65.46 35.31
N PHE A 2 41.95 -66.58 35.20
CA PHE A 2 40.53 -66.69 34.84
C PHE A 2 39.66 -66.27 36.04
N LYS A 3 38.51 -65.63 35.77
CA LYS A 3 37.19 -66.15 36.16
C LYS A 3 36.02 -65.28 35.65
N SER A 4 35.37 -65.81 34.61
CA SER A 4 33.95 -65.68 34.35
C SER A 4 33.12 -66.14 35.55
N ARG A 5 31.98 -65.48 35.84
CA ARG A 5 30.76 -66.11 36.39
C ARG A 5 29.48 -65.35 36.02
N TRP A 6 28.69 -65.97 35.15
CA TRP A 6 27.22 -65.91 35.13
C TRP A 6 26.62 -66.16 36.53
N LYS A 7 25.48 -65.53 36.85
CA LYS A 7 24.24 -66.22 37.28
C LYS A 7 23.03 -65.28 37.31
N ILE A 8 21.93 -65.83 36.79
CA ILE A 8 20.57 -65.31 36.59
C ILE A 8 19.77 -65.34 37.89
N ALA A 9 18.87 -64.37 38.10
CA ALA A 9 17.63 -64.52 38.89
C ALA A 9 16.59 -63.53 38.30
N PHE A 10 15.70 -63.96 37.40
CA PHE A 10 14.35 -64.50 37.65
C PHE A 10 13.42 -63.54 38.41
N LEU A 11 12.54 -62.87 37.67
CA LEU A 11 11.16 -62.59 38.09
C LEU A 11 10.29 -62.46 36.83
N LEU A 12 9.75 -63.62 36.43
CA LEU A 12 8.65 -63.78 35.50
C LEU A 12 7.36 -63.64 36.31
N VAL A 13 6.49 -62.71 35.92
CA VAL A 13 5.05 -62.85 36.13
C VAL A 13 4.43 -62.94 34.74
N LEU A 14 4.01 -64.16 34.41
CA LEU A 14 3.12 -64.46 33.29
C LEU A 14 1.74 -63.87 33.58
N SER A 15 1.16 -63.22 32.58
CA SER A 15 -0.19 -63.58 32.15
C SER A 15 -0.29 -63.42 30.63
N LEU A 16 -0.46 -64.56 29.96
CA LEU A 16 -0.74 -64.71 28.54
C LEU A 16 -2.10 -65.42 28.42
N ALA A 17 -2.70 -65.27 27.24
CA ALA A 17 -3.94 -65.86 26.73
C ALA A 17 -5.19 -65.02 27.02
N SER A 18 -6.02 -64.65 26.03
CA SER A 18 -6.14 -65.05 24.62
C SER A 18 -7.18 -64.10 24.00
N ILE A 19 -7.21 -63.83 22.69
CA ILE A 19 -8.11 -64.53 21.74
C ILE A 19 -7.90 -63.94 20.34
N MET A 20 -7.57 -64.83 19.40
CA MET A 20 -8.00 -64.99 18.01
C MET A 20 -8.00 -63.82 17.01
N SER A 21 -7.30 -64.09 15.92
CA SER A 21 -7.50 -63.52 14.58
C SER A 21 -8.95 -63.65 14.14
N ASN A 22 -9.52 -62.53 13.68
CA ASN A 22 -10.57 -62.54 12.67
C ASN A 22 -10.19 -61.51 11.61
N SER A 23 -9.82 -62.02 10.45
CA SER A 23 -9.90 -61.32 9.18
C SER A 23 -11.35 -60.86 8.96
N ALA A 24 -11.58 -59.56 9.08
CA ALA A 24 -12.73 -58.90 8.48
C ALA A 24 -12.17 -57.69 7.73
N ALA A 25 -12.21 -57.78 6.40
CA ALA A 25 -12.09 -56.61 5.55
C ALA A 25 -13.18 -55.62 5.96
N GLN A 26 -12.79 -54.48 6.52
CA GLN A 26 -13.59 -53.27 6.52
C GLN A 26 -12.74 -52.23 5.80
N ASP A 27 -13.28 -51.77 4.67
CA ASP A 27 -12.84 -50.54 4.00
C ASP A 27 -12.89 -49.40 5.02
N GLU A 28 -11.79 -49.15 5.72
CA GLU A 28 -11.56 -47.85 6.32
C GLU A 28 -11.13 -46.93 5.18
N ALA A 29 -12.09 -46.15 4.69
CA ALA A 29 -11.81 -44.97 3.89
C ALA A 29 -10.64 -44.22 4.53
N PRO A 30 -9.65 -43.76 3.75
CA PRO A 30 -8.46 -43.12 4.31
C PRO A 30 -8.93 -42.03 5.27
N GLN A 31 -8.49 -42.12 6.52
CA GLN A 31 -8.70 -41.05 7.49
C GLN A 31 -8.13 -39.79 6.84
N SER A 32 -9.05 -38.94 6.37
CA SER A 32 -8.76 -37.58 5.96
C SER A 32 -8.21 -36.91 7.21
N VAL A 33 -6.88 -36.92 7.33
CA VAL A 33 -6.17 -35.95 8.16
C VAL A 33 -6.71 -34.61 7.67
N ALA A 34 -7.54 -33.96 8.49
CA ALA A 34 -8.00 -32.64 8.19
C ALA A 34 -6.75 -31.82 7.84
N PRO A 35 -6.71 -31.12 6.69
CA PRO A 35 -5.59 -30.24 6.40
C PRO A 35 -5.39 -29.36 7.64
N PRO A 36 -4.14 -29.11 8.06
CA PRO A 36 -3.90 -28.22 9.18
C PRO A 36 -4.73 -26.96 8.93
N SER A 37 -5.61 -26.63 9.88
CA SER A 37 -6.47 -25.45 9.79
C SER A 37 -5.63 -24.33 9.23
N THR A 38 -5.99 -23.77 8.08
CA THR A 38 -5.33 -22.62 7.47
C THR A 38 -5.11 -21.61 8.58
N GLY A 39 -3.88 -21.58 9.09
CA GLY A 39 -3.53 -20.73 10.21
C GLY A 39 -3.78 -19.34 9.73
N SER A 40 -4.75 -18.66 10.33
CA SER A 40 -4.92 -17.23 10.12
C SER A 40 -3.65 -16.61 10.69
N CYS A 41 -2.65 -16.40 9.85
CA CYS A 41 -1.53 -15.54 10.16
C CYS A 41 -2.10 -14.17 10.52
N THR A 42 -1.73 -13.65 11.68
CA THR A 42 -2.13 -12.30 12.06
C THR A 42 -1.33 -11.32 11.18
N PRO A 43 -1.98 -10.49 10.35
CA PRO A 43 -1.25 -9.55 9.52
C PRO A 43 -0.50 -8.53 10.37
N VAL A 44 0.77 -8.29 10.04
CA VAL A 44 1.53 -7.17 10.59
C VAL A 44 1.22 -5.93 9.76
N LEU A 45 0.62 -4.92 10.40
CA LEU A 45 0.39 -3.62 9.78
C LEU A 45 1.74 -2.95 9.47
N GLN A 46 1.93 -2.59 8.22
CA GLN A 46 3.13 -1.90 7.74
C GLN A 46 2.90 -0.39 7.68
N ASP A 47 3.99 0.35 7.49
CA ASP A 47 3.92 1.78 7.22
C ASP A 47 3.08 2.05 5.97
N PRO A 48 2.27 3.13 5.95
CA PRO A 48 1.46 3.44 4.79
C PRO A 48 2.30 3.77 3.55
N VAL A 49 1.79 3.38 2.38
CA VAL A 49 2.39 3.59 1.06
C VAL A 49 1.49 4.45 0.19
N ALA A 50 2.07 5.12 -0.81
CA ALA A 50 1.29 5.85 -1.82
C ALA A 50 1.12 4.98 -3.08
N PRO A 51 0.08 5.22 -3.90
CA PRO A 51 0.03 4.59 -5.19
C PRO A 51 1.23 4.98 -6.06
N GLY A 52 1.70 4.04 -6.88
CA GLY A 52 2.94 4.13 -7.66
C GLY A 52 4.23 3.83 -6.86
N ASP A 53 4.18 3.71 -5.54
CA ASP A 53 5.31 3.21 -4.76
C ASP A 53 5.58 1.73 -5.12
N ILE A 54 6.80 1.27 -4.87
CA ILE A 54 7.18 -0.14 -5.01
C ILE A 54 7.31 -0.77 -3.63
N ILE A 55 6.63 -1.90 -3.43
CA ILE A 55 6.76 -2.76 -2.26
C ILE A 55 7.65 -3.94 -2.64
N ASP A 56 8.87 -3.95 -2.10
CA ASP A 56 9.81 -5.07 -2.25
C ASP A 56 9.73 -6.00 -1.05
N LEU A 57 9.42 -7.27 -1.29
CA LEU A 57 9.33 -8.30 -0.26
C LEU A 57 10.19 -9.51 -0.63
N ARG A 58 10.81 -10.12 0.37
CA ARG A 58 11.64 -11.31 0.20
C ARG A 58 11.36 -12.33 1.30
N GLY A 59 11.14 -13.56 0.89
CA GLY A 59 11.01 -14.71 1.76
C GLY A 59 12.34 -15.15 2.35
N PRO A 60 12.33 -15.94 3.44
CA PRO A 60 13.54 -16.42 4.11
C PRO A 60 14.41 -17.26 3.17
N ASP A 61 15.71 -17.29 3.40
CA ASP A 61 16.60 -18.23 2.70
C ASP A 61 16.45 -19.64 3.28
N VAL A 62 16.63 -20.66 2.43
CA VAL A 62 16.67 -22.06 2.88
C VAL A 62 17.90 -22.25 3.79
N PRO A 63 17.74 -22.76 5.03
CA PRO A 63 18.86 -23.03 5.93
C PRO A 63 19.91 -23.96 5.32
N ALA A 64 21.19 -23.70 5.58
CA ALA A 64 22.31 -24.41 4.94
C ALA A 64 22.32 -25.93 5.26
N ASP A 65 21.88 -26.32 6.44
CA ASP A 65 21.71 -27.72 6.85
C ASP A 65 20.62 -28.43 6.03
N GLN A 66 19.51 -27.75 5.74
CA GLN A 66 18.46 -28.29 4.89
C GLN A 66 18.88 -28.35 3.41
N GLN A 67 19.60 -27.33 2.93
CA GLN A 67 20.19 -27.37 1.58
C GLN A 67 21.16 -28.54 1.43
N ALA A 68 21.99 -28.83 2.44
CA ALA A 68 22.91 -29.96 2.44
C ALA A 68 22.18 -31.32 2.38
N LEU A 69 20.92 -31.37 2.84
CA LEU A 69 20.04 -32.53 2.74
C LEU A 69 19.26 -32.59 1.42
N GLY A 70 19.43 -31.62 0.52
CA GLY A 70 18.73 -31.54 -0.76
C GLY A 70 17.26 -31.11 -0.65
N ILE A 71 16.88 -30.44 0.45
CA ILE A 71 15.52 -29.91 0.65
C ILE A 71 15.40 -28.58 -0.08
N HIS A 72 14.34 -28.42 -0.87
CA HIS A 72 14.01 -27.18 -1.58
C HIS A 72 12.73 -26.58 -1.02
N TRP A 73 12.71 -25.24 -0.95
CA TRP A 73 11.52 -24.51 -0.52
C TRP A 73 10.85 -23.85 -1.72
N ASP A 74 9.54 -24.00 -1.80
CA ASP A 74 8.69 -23.27 -2.74
C ASP A 74 8.04 -22.10 -1.99
N TYR A 75 7.96 -20.95 -2.65
CA TYR A 75 7.44 -19.71 -2.09
C TYR A 75 6.25 -19.28 -2.93
N MET A 76 5.12 -19.01 -2.27
CA MET A 76 3.92 -18.51 -2.93
C MET A 76 3.46 -17.24 -2.21
N TRP A 77 3.40 -16.15 -2.94
CA TRP A 77 2.81 -14.90 -2.48
C TRP A 77 1.40 -14.75 -3.02
N THR A 78 0.46 -14.38 -2.18
CA THR A 78 -0.89 -13.97 -2.56
C THR A 78 -1.11 -12.53 -2.14
N VAL A 79 -1.51 -11.69 -3.09
CA VAL A 79 -1.85 -10.29 -2.84
C VAL A 79 -3.37 -10.13 -3.00
N LYS A 80 -4.01 -9.50 -2.02
CA LYS A 80 -5.45 -9.28 -1.96
C LYS A 80 -5.76 -7.81 -1.68
N GLU A 81 -6.87 -7.35 -2.22
CA GLU A 81 -7.49 -6.08 -1.83
C GLU A 81 -8.05 -6.18 -0.40
N ASP A 82 -8.02 -5.08 0.33
CA ASP A 82 -8.50 -4.87 1.69
C ASP A 82 -7.87 -5.77 2.76
N ASP A 83 -8.26 -7.04 2.80
CA ASP A 83 -7.91 -7.97 3.86
C ASP A 83 -7.72 -9.41 3.35
N ALA A 84 -7.52 -10.35 4.28
CA ALA A 84 -7.32 -11.76 3.96
C ALA A 84 -8.50 -12.42 3.21
N GLY A 85 -9.71 -11.88 3.33
CA GLY A 85 -10.93 -12.33 2.65
C GLY A 85 -11.25 -11.57 1.37
N GLY A 86 -10.51 -10.49 1.07
CA GLY A 86 -10.72 -9.70 -0.13
C GLY A 86 -10.28 -10.38 -1.42
N ARG A 87 -10.46 -9.67 -2.54
CA ARG A 87 -10.24 -10.20 -3.88
C ARG A 87 -8.75 -10.39 -4.15
N THR A 88 -8.36 -11.59 -4.60
CA THR A 88 -6.99 -11.84 -5.06
C THR A 88 -6.70 -11.03 -6.32
N VAL A 89 -5.64 -10.23 -6.28
CA VAL A 89 -5.15 -9.41 -7.40
C VAL A 89 -3.90 -9.97 -8.04
N ALA A 90 -3.09 -10.71 -7.29
CA ALA A 90 -1.90 -11.37 -7.81
C ALA A 90 -1.54 -12.63 -7.02
N THR A 91 -0.94 -13.58 -7.71
CA THR A 91 -0.27 -14.75 -7.13
C THR A 91 1.09 -14.91 -7.78
N LEU A 92 2.14 -15.06 -6.98
CA LEU A 92 3.53 -15.03 -7.45
C LEU A 92 4.33 -16.16 -6.80
N ASP A 93 4.91 -17.05 -7.61
CA ASP A 93 5.65 -18.23 -7.14
C ASP A 93 7.16 -17.98 -7.15
N THR A 94 7.61 -17.04 -6.33
CA THR A 94 9.02 -16.61 -6.27
C THR A 94 9.44 -16.26 -4.85
N GLN A 95 10.74 -16.40 -4.55
CA GLN A 95 11.25 -16.02 -3.22
C GLN A 95 11.12 -14.52 -2.96
N SER A 96 11.29 -13.69 -3.98
CA SER A 96 11.28 -12.22 -3.85
C SER A 96 10.33 -11.62 -4.86
N ILE A 97 9.51 -10.67 -4.42
CA ILE A 97 8.55 -9.95 -5.26
C ILE A 97 8.81 -8.44 -5.17
N SER A 98 8.47 -7.75 -6.26
CA SER A 98 8.39 -6.30 -6.35
C SER A 98 6.99 -5.97 -6.84
N PHE A 99 6.15 -5.37 -5.99
CA PHE A 99 4.77 -5.04 -6.30
C PHE A 99 4.61 -3.53 -6.44
N ALA A 100 4.18 -3.07 -7.62
CA ALA A 100 3.84 -1.67 -7.85
C ALA A 100 2.43 -1.40 -7.29
N VAL A 101 2.34 -0.47 -6.34
CA VAL A 101 1.07 -0.10 -5.70
C VAL A 101 0.15 0.52 -6.76
N PRO A 102 -1.04 -0.05 -7.02
CA PRO A 102 -1.92 0.44 -8.08
C PRO A 102 -2.58 1.76 -7.68
N THR A 103 -2.85 2.61 -8.67
CA THR A 103 -3.67 3.82 -8.48
C THR A 103 -5.11 3.43 -8.18
N THR A 104 -5.61 3.79 -7.00
CA THR A 104 -6.99 3.58 -6.57
C THR A 104 -7.69 4.93 -6.41
N GLU A 105 -9.02 4.96 -6.57
CA GLU A 105 -9.80 6.20 -6.35
C GLU A 105 -9.89 6.56 -4.85
N TYR A 106 -9.78 5.55 -3.98
CA TYR A 106 -9.93 5.69 -2.53
C TYR A 106 -8.77 5.03 -1.79
N ALA A 107 -8.61 5.41 -0.52
CA ALA A 107 -7.62 4.81 0.36
C ALA A 107 -8.07 3.39 0.68
N GLU A 108 -7.23 2.42 0.36
CA GLU A 108 -7.52 0.98 0.45
C GLU A 108 -6.36 0.28 1.14
N ASN A 109 -6.58 -0.91 1.67
CA ASN A 109 -5.51 -1.74 2.20
C ASN A 109 -5.14 -2.80 1.17
N TYR A 110 -3.88 -3.21 1.13
CA TYR A 110 -3.47 -4.41 0.40
C TYR A 110 -2.88 -5.41 1.38
N TYR A 111 -3.42 -6.62 1.35
CA TYR A 111 -3.01 -7.75 2.16
C TYR A 111 -2.07 -8.65 1.36
N PHE A 112 -0.91 -8.95 1.92
CA PHE A 112 0.08 -9.84 1.35
C PHE A 112 0.25 -11.04 2.28
N GLU A 113 0.17 -12.23 1.71
CA GLU A 113 0.39 -13.50 2.40
C GLU A 113 1.45 -14.30 1.65
N MET A 114 2.49 -14.69 2.37
CA MET A 114 3.51 -15.63 1.89
C MET A 114 3.27 -16.98 2.53
N LEU A 115 3.27 -18.03 1.71
CA LEU A 115 3.34 -19.42 2.11
C LEU A 115 4.65 -20.02 1.63
N VAL A 116 5.38 -20.68 2.52
CA VAL A 116 6.61 -21.41 2.20
C VAL A 116 6.40 -22.90 2.47
N THR A 117 6.61 -23.73 1.46
CA THR A 117 6.43 -25.18 1.55
C THR A 117 7.72 -25.92 1.22
N ALA A 118 7.97 -27.05 1.91
CA ALA A 118 9.02 -27.98 1.53
C ALA A 118 8.54 -28.75 0.29
N ARG A 119 9.24 -28.63 -0.83
CA ARG A 119 8.85 -29.27 -2.08
C ARG A 119 8.77 -30.79 -1.94
N GLU A 120 9.71 -31.38 -1.24
CA GLU A 120 9.87 -32.83 -1.12
C GLU A 120 8.83 -33.48 -0.20
N ALA A 121 8.18 -32.71 0.66
CA ALA A 121 7.24 -33.21 1.65
C ALA A 121 5.83 -32.59 1.54
N ALA A 122 5.65 -31.58 0.68
CA ALA A 122 4.43 -30.76 0.60
C ALA A 122 3.96 -30.24 1.98
N LEU A 123 4.92 -29.98 2.88
CA LEU A 123 4.66 -29.50 4.24
C LEU A 123 4.81 -27.98 4.29
N CYS A 124 3.88 -27.28 4.93
CA CYS A 124 4.03 -25.87 5.25
C CYS A 124 5.16 -25.70 6.28
N ILE A 125 6.18 -24.92 5.92
CA ILE A 125 7.33 -24.62 6.76
C ILE A 125 7.13 -23.28 7.46
N ASN A 126 6.60 -22.29 6.73
CA ASN A 126 6.44 -20.94 7.23
C ASN A 126 5.27 -20.23 6.52
N GLN A 127 4.61 -19.34 7.23
CA GLN A 127 3.55 -18.47 6.71
C GLN A 127 3.71 -17.09 7.35
N ALA A 128 3.71 -16.04 6.52
CA ALA A 128 3.86 -14.67 6.98
C ALA A 128 2.85 -13.77 6.28
N CYS A 129 2.24 -12.85 7.02
CA CYS A 129 1.18 -11.99 6.50
C CYS A 129 1.37 -10.55 6.94
N MET A 130 1.07 -9.64 6.04
CA MET A 130 1.26 -8.21 6.24
C MET A 130 0.20 -7.41 5.50
N THR A 131 -0.12 -6.24 6.03
CA THR A 131 -1.08 -5.32 5.41
C THR A 131 -0.41 -3.98 5.20
N PHE A 132 -0.47 -3.47 3.98
CA PHE A 132 -0.02 -2.13 3.62
C PHE A 132 -1.24 -1.22 3.42
N PRO A 133 -1.40 -0.18 4.24
CA PRO A 133 -2.37 0.86 3.96
C PRO A 133 -1.91 1.70 2.78
N ILE A 134 -2.72 1.75 1.72
CA ILE A 134 -2.54 2.71 0.64
C ILE A 134 -3.27 3.99 1.05
N VAL A 135 -2.50 5.06 1.24
CA VAL A 135 -3.09 6.38 1.48
C VAL A 135 -3.18 7.10 0.15
N THR A 136 -4.40 7.17 -0.38
CA THR A 136 -4.70 8.14 -1.42
C THR A 136 -4.99 9.51 -0.77
N PRO A 137 -4.66 10.62 -1.44
CA PRO A 137 -5.23 11.90 -1.07
C PRO A 137 -6.77 11.78 -1.13
N GLY A 138 -7.47 12.33 -0.14
CA GLY A 138 -8.94 12.41 -0.18
C GLY A 138 -9.42 13.16 -1.42
N GLN A 139 -10.75 13.16 -1.67
CA GLN A 139 -11.33 13.96 -2.76
C GLN A 139 -10.83 15.41 -2.66
N CYS A 140 -10.01 15.80 -3.63
CA CYS A 140 -9.35 17.10 -3.63
C CYS A 140 -10.42 18.18 -3.84
N SER A 141 -10.54 19.07 -2.86
CA SER A 141 -11.39 20.27 -2.94
C SER A 141 -10.63 21.47 -2.41
N ILE A 142 -10.65 22.56 -3.18
CA ILE A 142 -10.01 23.82 -2.80
C ILE A 142 -11.00 24.69 -2.03
N THR A 143 -10.68 24.91 -0.76
CA THR A 143 -11.31 25.92 0.09
C THR A 143 -10.56 27.25 -0.04
N THR A 144 -11.27 28.36 0.03
CA THR A 144 -10.67 29.70 -0.04
C THR A 144 -11.51 30.70 0.72
N ASP A 145 -10.86 31.71 1.28
CA ASP A 145 -11.48 32.90 1.87
C ASP A 145 -11.72 34.02 0.84
N SER A 146 -11.26 33.83 -0.39
CA SER A 146 -11.40 34.79 -1.49
C SER A 146 -12.79 34.80 -2.08
N SER A 147 -13.20 35.98 -2.55
CA SER A 147 -14.32 36.13 -3.47
C SER A 147 -13.98 35.55 -4.84
N ASP A 148 -15.01 35.08 -5.56
CA ASP A 148 -14.85 34.53 -6.91
C ASP A 148 -14.39 35.60 -7.94
N GLN A 149 -14.53 36.88 -7.58
CA GLN A 149 -13.99 38.02 -8.32
C GLN A 149 -13.05 38.82 -7.41
N ILE A 150 -11.88 39.18 -7.92
CA ILE A 150 -10.85 39.94 -7.21
C ILE A 150 -10.41 41.11 -8.10
N CYS A 151 -10.36 42.31 -7.55
CA CYS A 151 -9.85 43.47 -8.28
C CYS A 151 -8.34 43.33 -8.50
N ILE A 152 -7.86 43.66 -9.69
CA ILE A 152 -6.42 43.53 -10.02
C ILE A 152 -5.51 44.40 -9.13
N ILE A 153 -6.05 45.46 -8.53
CA ILE A 153 -5.32 46.32 -7.59
C ILE A 153 -5.37 45.83 -6.13
N ASP A 154 -6.09 44.74 -5.84
CA ASP A 154 -6.20 44.20 -4.49
C ASP A 154 -4.83 43.70 -4.01
N ASP A 155 -4.36 44.26 -2.90
CA ASP A 155 -3.07 43.96 -2.30
C ASP A 155 -3.16 42.94 -1.15
N LYS A 156 -4.34 42.36 -0.93
CA LYS A 156 -4.54 41.32 0.08
C LYS A 156 -3.96 39.99 -0.38
N ASN A 157 -3.51 39.22 0.62
CA ASN A 157 -3.24 37.80 0.45
C ASN A 157 -4.56 37.03 0.48
N HIS A 158 -4.72 36.17 -0.51
CA HIS A 158 -5.87 35.30 -0.71
C HIS A 158 -5.45 33.86 -0.42
N LYS A 159 -6.07 33.22 0.58
CA LYS A 159 -5.68 31.88 1.01
C LYS A 159 -6.43 30.84 0.20
N TYR A 160 -5.70 29.84 -0.27
CA TYR A 160 -6.25 28.64 -0.89
C TYR A 160 -5.71 27.42 -0.14
N SER A 161 -6.59 26.50 0.21
CA SER A 161 -6.22 25.31 0.99
C SER A 161 -7.04 24.09 0.64
N THR A 162 -6.42 22.93 0.78
CA THR A 162 -7.10 21.64 0.85
C THR A 162 -7.13 21.15 2.30
N GLU A 163 -7.64 19.94 2.51
CA GLU A 163 -7.35 19.20 3.74
C GLU A 163 -5.84 18.94 3.89
N SER A 164 -5.45 18.43 5.08
CA SER A 164 -4.05 18.14 5.38
C SER A 164 -3.44 17.18 4.37
N THR A 165 -2.32 17.56 3.77
CA THR A 165 -1.57 16.71 2.85
C THR A 165 -1.07 15.46 3.60
N PRO A 166 -1.41 14.24 3.15
CA PRO A 166 -0.85 13.03 3.73
C PRO A 166 0.68 13.00 3.60
N GLY A 167 1.39 12.50 4.61
CA GLY A 167 2.87 12.48 4.63
C GLY A 167 3.52 11.61 3.54
N GLN A 168 2.73 10.76 2.89
CA GLN A 168 3.12 9.83 1.83
C GLN A 168 3.13 10.48 0.44
N VAL A 169 2.50 11.65 0.29
CA VAL A 169 2.43 12.38 -0.97
C VAL A 169 3.04 13.78 -0.82
N ASN A 170 3.53 14.32 -1.92
CA ASN A 170 3.88 15.73 -2.04
C ASN A 170 2.71 16.45 -2.70
N GLN A 171 2.31 17.59 -2.15
CA GLN A 171 1.31 18.47 -2.78
C GLN A 171 2.00 19.71 -3.33
N ARG A 172 1.63 20.09 -4.55
CA ARG A 172 2.13 21.30 -5.23
C ARG A 172 0.98 22.08 -5.84
N TRP A 173 1.18 23.39 -6.02
CA TRP A 173 0.18 24.32 -6.50
C TRP A 173 0.68 25.14 -7.67
N TRP A 174 -0.24 25.39 -8.59
CA TRP A 174 -0.03 26.19 -9.78
C TRP A 174 -1.18 27.14 -10.04
N VAL A 175 -0.91 28.20 -10.80
CA VAL A 175 -1.90 29.13 -11.31
C VAL A 175 -1.66 29.34 -12.80
N PHE A 176 -2.71 29.16 -13.59
CA PHE A 176 -2.67 29.32 -15.04
C PHE A 176 -3.75 30.32 -15.48
N PRO A 177 -3.52 31.11 -16.55
CA PRO A 177 -4.62 31.61 -17.37
C PRO A 177 -5.51 30.44 -17.81
N LYS A 178 -6.83 30.60 -17.80
CA LYS A 178 -7.77 29.50 -18.04
C LYS A 178 -7.52 28.72 -19.33
N ASP A 179 -7.16 29.42 -20.40
CA ASP A 179 -6.94 28.80 -21.72
C ASP A 179 -5.52 28.22 -21.88
N GLU A 180 -4.67 28.35 -20.84
CA GLU A 180 -3.30 27.85 -20.80
C GLU A 180 -3.11 26.73 -19.76
N ALA A 181 -4.16 26.38 -19.01
CA ALA A 181 -4.12 25.32 -18.03
C ALA A 181 -3.83 23.96 -18.71
N PRO A 182 -2.79 23.22 -18.28
CA PRO A 182 -2.43 21.96 -18.91
C PRO A 182 -3.44 20.87 -18.57
N ALA A 183 -3.65 19.94 -19.51
CA ALA A 183 -4.51 18.78 -19.27
C ALA A 183 -3.94 17.81 -18.22
N ASN A 184 -2.61 17.78 -18.07
CA ASN A 184 -1.91 16.93 -17.10
C ASN A 184 -0.90 17.76 -16.31
N LEU A 185 -0.86 17.56 -14.99
CA LEU A 185 0.13 18.18 -14.12
C LEU A 185 1.37 17.28 -13.99
N GLU A 186 2.53 17.88 -14.13
CA GLU A 186 3.82 17.26 -13.87
C GLU A 186 4.45 17.95 -12.66
N TYR A 187 5.01 17.17 -11.73
CA TYR A 187 5.51 17.73 -10.47
C TYR A 187 6.54 18.83 -10.69
N ASP A 188 7.59 18.57 -11.48
CA ASP A 188 8.62 19.56 -11.80
C ASP A 188 8.36 20.32 -13.11
N GLY A 189 7.20 20.11 -13.73
CA GLY A 189 6.74 20.88 -14.88
C GLY A 189 6.12 22.22 -14.50
N ASN A 190 5.93 23.08 -15.49
CA ASN A 190 5.21 24.37 -15.35
C ASN A 190 5.77 25.26 -14.22
N SER A 191 7.10 25.34 -14.13
CA SER A 191 7.79 26.10 -13.07
C SER A 191 7.35 27.54 -12.98
N ASP A 192 7.07 28.16 -14.13
CA ASP A 192 6.67 29.56 -14.25
C ASP A 192 5.23 29.80 -13.79
N SER A 193 4.46 28.74 -13.55
CA SER A 193 3.09 28.81 -13.03
C SER A 193 3.00 28.33 -11.57
N ARG A 194 4.11 27.85 -11.00
CA ARG A 194 4.14 27.29 -9.64
C ARG A 194 4.05 28.41 -8.60
N VAL A 195 3.15 28.23 -7.64
CA VAL A 195 2.90 29.21 -6.56
C VAL A 195 3.15 28.69 -5.15
N GLY A 196 3.38 27.38 -4.98
CA GLY A 196 3.76 26.83 -3.68
C GLY A 196 3.61 25.31 -3.55
N ASP A 197 3.83 24.81 -2.34
CA ASP A 197 3.69 23.40 -1.96
C ASP A 197 2.93 23.27 -0.62
N GLY A 198 2.49 22.05 -0.30
CA GLY A 198 1.80 21.71 0.95
C GLY A 198 0.29 21.91 0.88
N SER A 199 -0.40 21.89 2.03
CA SER A 199 -1.88 21.91 2.09
C SER A 199 -2.49 23.29 1.90
N SER A 200 -1.70 24.35 1.86
CA SER A 200 -2.19 25.71 1.68
C SER A 200 -1.16 26.64 1.07
N ILE A 201 -1.63 27.57 0.26
CA ILE A 201 -0.86 28.68 -0.30
C ILE A 201 -1.56 30.00 -0.03
N ASN A 202 -0.82 31.09 -0.16
CA ASN A 202 -1.38 32.43 -0.20
C ASN A 202 -0.95 33.08 -1.52
N ILE A 203 -1.91 33.63 -2.25
CA ILE A 203 -1.63 34.33 -3.52
C ILE A 203 -1.98 35.80 -3.33
N LYS A 204 -1.08 36.68 -3.74
CA LYS A 204 -1.33 38.10 -3.85
C LYS A 204 -1.47 38.44 -5.34
N TRP A 205 -2.71 38.60 -5.79
CA TRP A 205 -3.02 38.60 -7.23
C TRP A 205 -2.39 39.76 -7.99
N ASN A 206 -2.24 40.94 -7.36
CA ASN A 206 -1.60 42.10 -7.98
C ASN A 206 -0.08 41.95 -8.19
N GLU A 207 0.56 40.99 -7.51
CA GLU A 207 1.97 40.63 -7.72
C GLU A 207 2.12 39.44 -8.68
N TRP A 208 1.05 38.69 -8.89
CA TRP A 208 1.08 37.48 -9.70
C TRP A 208 0.63 37.68 -11.14
N THR A 209 -0.34 38.55 -11.38
CA THR A 209 -0.79 38.86 -12.74
C THR A 209 -0.95 40.36 -12.95
N GLU A 210 -0.51 40.83 -14.11
CA GLU A 210 -0.71 42.20 -14.59
C GLU A 210 -1.99 42.37 -15.42
N ASN A 211 -2.65 41.27 -15.78
CA ASN A 211 -3.83 41.26 -16.63
C ASN A 211 -5.09 40.79 -15.90
N SER A 212 -6.22 41.41 -16.23
CA SER A 212 -7.54 40.89 -15.91
C SER A 212 -7.85 39.67 -16.77
N GLY A 213 -8.69 38.78 -16.26
CA GLY A 213 -9.00 37.51 -16.91
C GLY A 213 -9.49 36.44 -15.96
N THR A 214 -9.77 35.25 -16.51
CA THR A 214 -10.09 34.08 -15.70
C THR A 214 -8.83 33.25 -15.52
N TYR A 215 -8.50 32.96 -14.26
CA TYR A 215 -7.37 32.14 -13.87
C TYR A 215 -7.88 30.85 -13.22
N VAL A 216 -7.10 29.78 -13.37
CA VAL A 216 -7.34 28.48 -12.77
C VAL A 216 -6.23 28.22 -11.78
N ILE A 217 -6.60 28.05 -10.52
CA ILE A 217 -5.72 27.57 -9.46
C ILE A 217 -5.83 26.06 -9.46
N MET A 218 -4.72 25.37 -9.62
CA MET A 218 -4.66 23.92 -9.62
C MET A 218 -3.76 23.44 -8.49
N THR A 219 -4.13 22.33 -7.86
CA THR A 219 -3.24 21.59 -6.97
C THR A 219 -3.23 20.12 -7.35
N GLY A 220 -2.06 19.48 -7.20
CA GLY A 220 -1.87 18.08 -7.49
C GLY A 220 -1.09 17.38 -6.37
N TYR A 221 -1.44 16.12 -6.14
CA TYR A 221 -0.76 15.23 -5.21
C TYR A 221 0.08 14.23 -5.96
N PHE A 222 1.31 14.02 -5.50
CA PHE A 222 2.30 13.18 -6.17
C PHE A 222 2.92 12.21 -5.18
N GLY A 223 3.12 10.96 -5.59
CA GLY A 223 3.81 9.97 -4.76
C GLY A 223 5.20 10.45 -4.35
N LYS A 224 5.59 10.23 -3.09
CA LYS A 224 6.88 10.71 -2.57
C LYS A 224 8.05 9.77 -2.91
N LYS A 225 7.82 8.46 -3.03
CA LYS A 225 8.87 7.47 -3.33
C LYS A 225 8.87 7.05 -4.80
N SER A 226 7.70 6.97 -5.44
CA SER A 226 7.60 6.97 -6.90
C SER A 226 8.08 8.32 -7.45
N PRO A 227 8.78 8.41 -8.60
CA PRO A 227 9.36 9.65 -9.12
C PRO A 227 8.30 10.64 -9.64
N TYR A 228 7.42 11.09 -8.74
CA TYR A 228 6.38 12.09 -8.98
C TYR A 228 5.22 11.64 -9.87
N ALA A 229 4.68 10.44 -9.62
CA ALA A 229 3.43 9.99 -10.25
C ALA A 229 2.22 10.78 -9.68
N LEU A 230 1.42 11.39 -10.56
CA LEU A 230 0.20 12.12 -10.19
C LEU A 230 -0.85 11.15 -9.62
N GLN A 231 -1.31 11.46 -8.40
CA GLN A 231 -2.28 10.66 -7.63
C GLN A 231 -3.69 11.25 -7.66
N GLY A 232 -3.78 12.54 -7.99
CA GLY A 232 -5.02 13.28 -8.04
C GLY A 232 -4.76 14.77 -8.09
N SER A 233 -5.74 15.51 -8.58
CA SER A 233 -5.69 16.97 -8.65
C SER A 233 -7.07 17.57 -8.52
N CYS A 234 -7.13 18.83 -8.14
CA CYS A 234 -8.33 19.63 -8.22
C CYS A 234 -8.01 21.06 -8.61
N GLU A 235 -9.04 21.76 -9.07
CA GLU A 235 -8.92 23.11 -9.57
C GLU A 235 -10.05 24.02 -9.08
N LYS A 236 -9.77 25.32 -9.05
CA LYS A 236 -10.74 26.37 -8.78
C LYS A 236 -10.50 27.57 -9.70
N GLN A 237 -11.57 28.08 -10.30
CA GLN A 237 -11.52 29.29 -11.11
C GLN A 237 -11.66 30.54 -10.24
N VAL A 238 -10.90 31.58 -10.59
CA VAL A 238 -10.96 32.92 -10.02
C VAL A 238 -10.96 33.94 -11.15
N VAL A 239 -11.80 34.96 -11.06
CA VAL A 239 -11.86 36.03 -12.06
C VAL A 239 -11.17 37.27 -11.51
N ILE A 240 -10.12 37.70 -12.20
CA ILE A 240 -9.42 38.96 -11.91
C ILE A 240 -10.03 40.04 -12.79
N VAL A 241 -10.53 41.11 -12.17
CA VAL A 241 -11.23 42.20 -12.85
C VAL A 241 -10.45 43.51 -12.75
N ASP A 242 -10.50 44.30 -13.81
CA ASP A 242 -9.97 45.66 -13.77
C ASP A 242 -10.82 46.57 -12.90
N VAL A 243 -10.21 47.65 -12.41
CA VAL A 243 -10.96 48.74 -11.78
C VAL A 243 -11.72 49.47 -12.89
N PRO A 244 -13.06 49.55 -12.85
CA PRO A 244 -13.77 50.35 -13.82
C PRO A 244 -13.32 51.81 -13.69
N LEU A 245 -12.97 52.45 -14.82
CA LEU A 245 -12.52 53.85 -14.89
C LEU A 245 -13.51 54.86 -14.28
N ASN A 246 -14.74 54.44 -13.97
CA ASN A 246 -15.78 55.24 -13.33
C ASN A 246 -15.96 54.85 -11.85
N THR A 247 -14.89 54.84 -11.07
CA THR A 247 -14.98 54.59 -9.62
C THR A 247 -15.80 55.70 -8.96
N ILE A 248 -17.00 55.36 -8.47
CA ILE A 248 -17.77 56.22 -7.57
C ILE A 248 -17.01 56.25 -6.24
N THR A 249 -16.34 57.36 -5.94
CA THR A 249 -15.79 57.61 -4.61
C THR A 249 -16.95 57.76 -3.63
N VAL A 250 -17.15 56.76 -2.78
CA VAL A 250 -18.04 56.89 -1.63
C VAL A 250 -17.24 57.60 -0.54
N THR A 251 -17.50 58.90 -0.35
CA THR A 251 -17.02 59.69 0.79
C THR A 251 -17.86 59.46 2.03
#